data_AF-A0A9Q9H9M7-F1
#
_entry.id   AF-A0A9Q9H9M7-F1
#
_cell.length_a   1.000
_cell.length_b   1.000
_cell.length_c   1.000
_cell.angle_alpha   90.00
_cell.angle_beta   90.00
_cell.angle_gamma   90.00
#
_symmetry.space_group_name_H-M   'P 1'
#
loop_
_entity.id
_entity.type
_entity.pdbx_description
1 polymer ?
#
loop_
_entity_poly.entity_id
_entity_poly.type
_entity_poly.pdbx_seq_one_letter_code
_entity_poly.pdbx_strand_id
1 'polypeptide(L)'
;MPSFFQFPAVILIVAALIGCSAPSGIDIPMSPAAQRADYPRIQPLDLLLAQRTDVSTATDFAAPLASRASALRARAARLRGPIVDQATRARMMGALRRH
;
A
#
# COMPACT_ATOMS: atom_id res chain seq x y z
N MET A 1 -17.09 18.11 -26.95
CA MET A 1 -15.80 17.43 -27.23
C MET A 1 -14.96 17.23 -25.95
N PRO A 2 -15.41 16.45 -24.94
CA PRO A 2 -14.61 16.20 -23.72
C PRO A 2 -13.75 14.93 -23.75
N SER A 3 -13.91 14.06 -24.77
CA SER A 3 -13.31 12.72 -24.82
C SER A 3 -11.79 12.72 -25.01
N PHE A 4 -11.20 13.74 -25.62
CA PHE A 4 -9.76 13.79 -25.88
C PHE A 4 -8.91 13.97 -24.61
N PHE A 5 -9.42 14.67 -23.59
CA PHE A 5 -8.71 14.87 -22.32
C PHE A 5 -8.83 13.68 -21.35
N GLN A 6 -9.75 12.75 -21.60
CA GLN A 6 -10.00 11.61 -20.73
C GLN A 6 -8.96 10.48 -20.93
N PHE A 7 -8.42 10.35 -22.13
CA PHE A 7 -7.38 9.38 -22.46
C PHE A 7 -6.08 9.53 -21.64
N PRO A 8 -5.46 10.72 -21.51
CA PRO A 8 -4.22 10.86 -20.74
C PRO A 8 -4.42 10.60 -19.23
N ALA A 9 -5.59 10.94 -18.69
CA ALA A 9 -5.92 10.68 -17.29
C ALA A 9 -6.03 9.18 -16.99
N VAL A 10 -6.67 8.41 -17.88
CA VAL A 10 -6.77 6.95 -17.75
C VAL A 10 -5.38 6.31 -17.83
N ILE A 11 -4.54 6.75 -18.76
CA ILE A 11 -3.17 6.24 -18.91
C ILE A 11 -2.34 6.51 -17.64
N LEU A 12 -2.43 7.71 -17.07
CA LEU A 12 -1.74 8.06 -15.81
C LEU A 12 -2.21 7.20 -14.62
N ILE A 13 -3.51 6.94 -14.51
CA ILE A 13 -4.07 6.09 -13.45
C ILE A 13 -3.61 4.65 -13.60
N VAL A 14 -3.64 4.11 -14.82
CA VAL A 14 -3.17 2.73 -15.11
C VAL A 14 -1.67 2.60 -14.82
N ALA A 15 -0.85 3.58 -15.21
CA ALA A 15 0.58 3.60 -14.92
C ALA A 15 0.88 3.64 -13.40
N ALA A 16 0.11 4.43 -12.63
CA ALA A 16 0.25 4.50 -11.18
C ALA A 16 -0.13 3.18 -10.47
N LEU A 17 -1.08 2.42 -11.02
CA LEU A 17 -1.48 1.11 -10.48
C LEU A 17 -0.42 0.03 -10.72
N ILE A 18 0.24 0.03 -11.89
CA ILE A 18 1.27 -0.96 -12.23
C ILE A 18 2.53 -0.81 -11.35
N GLY A 19 2.83 0.41 -10.90
CA GLY A 19 3.96 0.67 -9.97
C GLY A 19 3.69 0.29 -8.52
N CYS A 20 2.46 -0.06 -8.14
CA CYS A 20 2.09 -0.30 -6.74
C CYS A 20 2.52 -1.69 -6.22
N SER A 21 3.03 -2.56 -7.09
CA SER A 21 3.77 -3.76 -6.69
C SER A 21 5.02 -3.90 -7.54
N ALA A 22 6.10 -3.21 -7.15
CA ALA A 22 7.41 -3.63 -7.63
C ALA A 22 7.55 -5.13 -7.29
N PRO A 23 7.98 -6.00 -8.23
CA PRO A 23 8.41 -7.33 -7.85
C PRO A 23 9.46 -7.12 -6.78
N SER A 24 9.14 -7.49 -5.54
CA SER A 24 10.08 -7.46 -4.43
C SER A 24 11.32 -8.19 -4.94
N GLY A 25 12.47 -7.51 -5.01
CA GLY A 25 13.69 -7.99 -5.66
C GLY A 25 14.27 -9.25 -5.01
N ILE A 26 13.54 -10.35 -5.06
CA ILE A 26 13.99 -11.70 -4.74
C ILE A 26 14.57 -12.31 -6.02
N ASP A 27 15.36 -11.53 -6.75
CA ASP A 27 16.38 -12.10 -7.62
C ASP A 27 17.60 -12.31 -6.72
N ILE A 28 17.50 -13.29 -5.81
CA ILE A 28 18.62 -13.70 -4.98
C ILE A 28 19.62 -14.33 -5.96
N PRO A 29 20.76 -13.69 -6.28
CA PRO A 29 21.72 -14.29 -7.17
C PRO A 29 22.30 -15.51 -6.47
N MET A 30 21.93 -16.71 -6.93
CA MET A 30 22.54 -17.94 -6.44
C MET A 30 24.00 -17.97 -6.88
N SER A 31 24.92 -18.00 -5.92
CA SER A 31 26.34 -18.16 -6.21
C SER A 31 26.58 -19.49 -6.95
N PRO A 32 27.63 -19.59 -7.79
CA PRO A 32 27.98 -20.85 -8.47
C PRO A 32 28.27 -22.00 -7.51
N ALA A 33 28.61 -21.70 -6.25
CA ALA A 33 28.78 -22.69 -5.20
C ALA A 33 27.41 -23.18 -4.67
N ALA A 34 26.44 -22.29 -4.50
CA ALA A 34 25.08 -22.65 -4.08
C ALA A 34 24.36 -23.52 -5.13
N GLN A 35 24.60 -23.30 -6.42
CA GLN A 35 24.02 -24.11 -7.50
C GLN A 35 24.54 -25.54 -7.54
N ARG A 36 25.74 -25.79 -7.02
CA ARG A 36 26.37 -27.13 -6.95
C ARG A 36 26.29 -27.75 -5.55
N ALA A 37 25.68 -27.05 -4.59
CA ALA A 37 25.52 -27.56 -3.24
C ALA A 37 24.45 -28.65 -3.20
N ASP A 38 24.59 -29.58 -2.28
CA ASP A 38 23.55 -30.57 -2.01
C ASP A 38 22.25 -29.89 -1.60
N TYR A 39 21.14 -30.55 -1.94
CA TYR A 39 19.82 -30.07 -1.57
C TYR A 39 19.71 -29.89 -0.04
N PRO A 40 19.18 -28.77 0.45
CA PRO A 40 19.13 -28.49 1.88
C PRO A 40 18.32 -29.54 2.62
N ARG A 41 18.81 -29.93 3.80
CA ARG A 41 18.10 -30.80 4.72
C ARG A 41 16.98 -29.99 5.38
N ILE A 42 15.74 -30.47 5.28
CA ILE A 42 14.61 -29.86 5.98
C ILE A 42 14.76 -30.14 7.48
N GLN A 43 14.94 -29.08 8.27
CA GLN A 43 15.01 -29.20 9.73
C GLN A 43 13.59 -29.21 10.34
N PRO A 44 13.35 -29.99 11.40
CA PRO A 44 12.06 -29.98 12.10
C PRO A 44 11.71 -28.59 12.65
N LEU A 45 10.47 -28.17 12.42
CA LEU A 45 10.00 -26.86 12.86
C LEU A 45 10.04 -26.69 14.39
N ASP A 46 9.75 -27.75 15.14
CA ASP A 46 9.76 -27.72 16.61
C ASP A 46 11.13 -27.36 17.18
N LEU A 47 12.23 -27.81 16.54
CA LEU A 47 13.59 -27.47 16.98
C LEU A 47 13.90 -25.98 16.75
N LEU A 48 13.40 -25.42 15.65
CA LEU A 48 13.56 -24.00 15.32
C LEU A 48 12.74 -23.10 16.24
N LEU A 49 11.53 -23.54 16.63
CA LEU A 49 10.67 -22.84 17.56
C LEU A 49 11.23 -22.86 18.99
N ALA A 50 11.81 -24.00 19.42
CA ALA A 50 12.43 -24.13 20.74
C ALA A 50 13.67 -23.24 20.93
N GLN A 51 14.39 -22.91 19.84
CA GLN A 51 15.56 -22.02 19.87
C GLN A 51 15.22 -20.54 19.84
N ARG A 52 13.95 -20.17 19.60
CA ARG A 52 13.55 -18.77 19.51
C ARG A 52 13.28 -18.19 20.90
N THR A 53 14.21 -17.39 21.40
CA THR A 53 14.11 -16.70 22.69
C THR A 53 13.23 -15.44 22.62
N ASP A 54 13.24 -14.73 21.48
CA ASP A 54 12.46 -13.50 21.28
C ASP A 54 11.35 -13.74 20.26
N VAL A 55 10.21 -14.23 20.75
CA VAL A 55 8.95 -14.11 20.01
C VAL A 55 8.38 -12.75 20.41
N SER A 56 8.54 -11.73 19.56
CA SER A 56 7.71 -10.53 19.72
C SER A 56 6.26 -10.97 19.62
N THR A 57 5.56 -10.94 20.75
CA THR A 57 4.25 -11.55 20.88
C THR A 57 3.22 -10.68 20.16
N ALA A 58 2.08 -11.25 19.77
CA ALA A 58 0.99 -10.45 19.19
C ALA A 58 0.59 -9.25 20.08
N THR A 59 0.84 -9.36 21.40
CA THR A 59 0.67 -8.31 22.40
C THR A 59 1.53 -7.07 22.12
N ASP A 60 2.77 -7.25 21.64
CA ASP A 60 3.71 -6.14 21.39
C ASP A 60 3.22 -5.23 20.26
N PHE A 61 2.43 -5.78 19.34
CA PHE A 61 1.90 -5.05 18.19
C PHE A 61 0.49 -4.53 18.40
N ALA A 62 -0.23 -4.97 19.44
CA ALA A 62 -1.64 -4.64 19.64
C ALA A 62 -1.86 -3.12 19.81
N ALA A 63 -1.09 -2.47 20.68
CA ALA A 63 -1.19 -1.03 20.93
C ALA A 63 -0.81 -0.17 19.69
N PRO A 64 0.34 -0.38 19.02
CA PRO A 64 0.68 0.40 17.83
C PRO A 64 -0.26 0.14 16.64
N LEU A 65 -0.85 -1.06 16.52
CA LEU A 65 -1.86 -1.32 15.49
C LEU A 65 -3.18 -0.60 15.78
N ALA A 66 -3.63 -0.60 17.05
CA ALA A 66 -4.84 0.10 17.46
C ALA A 66 -4.74 1.62 17.21
N SER A 67 -3.59 2.23 17.53
CA SER A 67 -3.35 3.66 17.29
C SER A 67 -3.32 4.01 15.78
N ARG A 68 -2.70 3.16 14.96
CA ARG A 68 -2.71 3.33 13.50
C ARG A 68 -4.12 3.20 12.94
N ALA A 69 -4.90 2.23 13.42
CA ALA A 69 -6.27 2.02 12.97
C ALA A 69 -7.17 3.20 13.34
N SER A 70 -7.02 3.79 14.54
CA SER A 70 -7.80 4.98 14.94
C SER A 70 -7.45 6.20 14.09
N ALA A 71 -6.16 6.45 13.83
CA ALA A 71 -5.70 7.52 12.96
C ALA A 71 -6.23 7.38 11.52
N LEU A 72 -6.25 6.17 10.98
CA LEU A 72 -6.78 5.89 9.65
C LEU A 72 -8.29 6.16 9.56
N ARG A 73 -9.05 5.74 10.58
CA ARG A 73 -10.50 6.02 10.67
C ARG A 73 -10.79 7.51 10.78
N ALA A 74 -10.01 8.25 11.56
CA ALA A 74 -10.14 9.71 11.66
C ALA A 74 -9.86 10.41 10.32
N ARG A 75 -8.82 9.97 9.59
CA ARG A 75 -8.53 10.48 8.25
C ARG A 75 -9.66 10.15 7.26
N ALA A 76 -10.18 8.94 7.28
CA ALA A 76 -11.30 8.54 6.44
C ALA A 76 -12.56 9.37 6.73
N ALA A 77 -12.86 9.66 8.01
CA ALA A 77 -13.97 10.52 8.37
C ALA A 77 -13.82 11.93 7.78
N ARG A 78 -12.62 12.50 7.79
CA ARG A 78 -12.33 13.79 7.14
C ARG A 78 -12.50 13.75 5.62
N LEU A 79 -12.13 12.65 4.97
CA LEU A 79 -12.25 12.48 3.52
C LEU A 79 -13.68 12.22 3.04
N ARG A 80 -14.59 11.83 3.93
CA ARG A 80 -16.02 11.63 3.59
C ARG A 80 -16.78 12.94 3.45
N GLY A 81 -16.24 14.06 3.96
CA GLY A 81 -16.84 15.37 3.79
C GLY A 81 -16.65 15.94 2.37
N PRO A 82 -17.50 16.88 1.93
CA PRO A 82 -17.30 17.57 0.67
C PRO A 82 -15.95 18.34 0.70
N ILE A 83 -15.08 18.05 -0.27
CA ILE A 83 -13.75 18.67 -0.41
C ILE A 83 -13.85 20.17 -0.66
N VAL A 84 -14.93 20.58 -1.35
CA VAL A 84 -15.25 21.98 -1.63
C VAL A 84 -16.51 22.33 -0.86
N ASP A 85 -16.43 23.34 0.01
CA ASP A 85 -17.59 23.83 0.74
C ASP A 85 -18.67 24.35 -0.22
N GLN A 86 -19.92 24.35 0.26
CA GLN A 86 -21.08 24.68 -0.59
C GLN A 86 -21.01 26.09 -1.17
N ALA A 87 -20.46 27.07 -0.44
CA ALA A 87 -20.36 28.45 -0.91
C ALA A 87 -19.28 28.58 -1.99
N THR A 88 -18.15 27.89 -1.85
CA THR A 88 -17.12 27.82 -2.90
C THR A 88 -17.62 27.08 -4.13
N ARG A 89 -18.38 26.00 -3.95
CA ARG A 89 -19.01 25.26 -5.05
C ARG A 89 -20.00 26.13 -5.83
N ALA A 90 -20.82 26.91 -5.12
CA ALA A 90 -21.75 27.86 -5.73
C ALA A 90 -21.02 28.94 -6.55
N ARG A 91 -19.89 29.45 -6.05
CA ARG A 91 -19.03 30.41 -6.78
C ARG A 91 -18.47 29.81 -8.06
N MET A 92 -17.95 28.58 -8.01
CA MET A 92 -17.44 27.88 -9.20
C MET A 92 -18.53 27.65 -10.25
N MET A 93 -19.71 27.16 -9.84
CA MET A 93 -20.86 26.98 -10.76
C MET A 93 -21.40 28.29 -11.30
N GLY A 94 -21.26 29.39 -10.55
CA GLY A 94 -21.57 30.74 -11.03
C GLY A 94 -20.58 31.19 -12.10
N ALA A 95 -19.29 30.92 -11.94
CA ALA A 95 -18.26 31.26 -12.94
C ALA A 95 -18.46 30.49 -14.26
N LEU A 96 -18.75 29.19 -14.17
CA LEU A 96 -19.01 28.36 -15.35
C LEU A 96 -20.23 28.79 -16.17
N ARG A 97 -21.26 29.37 -15.55
CA ARG A 97 -22.46 29.86 -16.28
C ARG A 97 -22.27 31.19 -17.00
N ARG A 98 -21.19 31.90 -16.71
CA ARG A 98 -20.89 33.23 -17.28
C ARG A 98 -20.04 33.14 -18.55
N HIS A 99 -19.53 31.96 -18.89
CA HIS A 99 -18.80 31.64 -20.11
C HIS A 99 -19.59 30.62 -20.92
#